data_AF-A0A1F9DB89-F1
#
_entry.id   AF-A0A1F9DB89-F1
#
_cell.length_a   1.000
_cell.length_b   1.000
_cell.length_c   1.000
_cell.angle_alpha   90.00
_cell.angle_beta   90.00
_cell.angle_gamma   90.00
#
_symmetry.space_group_name_H-M   'P 1'
#
loop_
_entity.id
_entity.type
_entity.pdbx_description
1 polymer ?
#
loop_
_entity_poly.entity_id
_entity_poly.type
_entity_poly.pdbx_seq_one_letter_code
_entity_poly.pdbx_strand_id
1 'polypeptide(L)'
;MRPWRNVLFVWIVLCFLSGCGAHRAKRDLIVLLPDSDGKGGVITVTTQGGSQILDKPGYAVEIEDLNKPPIAPQPLEEKEITDVFGSALSMLPDPASRFTLIILYFERDTTNLTHESKDLLAEVLRTIKSRKSNEVYVVGHTDLVGKEDYNARLSSRRANYVRDLLVSSGIKRNTLFVTFYGKARPLVPTQDEVPEPRNRRVEVIVR
;
A
#
# COMPACT_ATOMS: atom_id res chain seq x y z
N MET A 1 50.89 -12.32 78.55
CA MET A 1 50.84 -11.09 77.75
C MET A 1 50.75 -11.47 76.28
N ARG A 2 49.55 -11.26 75.72
CA ARG A 2 49.11 -11.02 74.32
C ARG A 2 49.74 -11.76 73.10
N PRO A 3 48.91 -12.40 72.25
CA PRO A 3 49.32 -13.10 71.03
C PRO A 3 49.31 -12.18 69.80
N TRP A 4 50.07 -12.53 68.75
CA TRP A 4 50.16 -11.77 67.51
C TRP A 4 49.54 -12.52 66.31
N ARG A 5 48.40 -11.96 65.86
CA ARG A 5 47.77 -11.88 64.51
C ARG A 5 48.01 -12.99 63.47
N ASN A 6 46.89 -13.64 63.13
CA ASN A 6 46.64 -14.27 61.82
C ASN A 6 46.50 -13.20 60.73
N VAL A 7 47.13 -13.42 59.57
CA VAL A 7 46.95 -12.63 58.35
C VAL A 7 46.10 -13.47 57.38
N LEU A 8 44.84 -13.05 57.18
CA LEU A 8 43.97 -13.55 56.11
C LEU A 8 44.33 -12.80 54.81
N PHE A 9 44.69 -13.54 53.76
CA PHE A 9 44.81 -13.03 52.39
C PHE A 9 43.41 -13.00 51.76
N VAL A 10 42.86 -11.80 51.55
CA VAL A 10 41.62 -11.61 50.78
C VAL A 10 42.00 -11.33 49.33
N TRP A 11 41.66 -12.25 48.43
CA TRP A 11 41.72 -12.03 46.99
C TRP A 11 40.53 -11.17 46.55
N ILE A 12 40.78 -9.90 46.25
CA ILE A 12 39.81 -9.03 45.58
C ILE A 12 39.89 -9.35 44.08
N VAL A 13 38.90 -10.10 43.58
CA VAL A 13 38.66 -10.24 42.14
C VAL A 13 38.06 -8.93 41.65
N LEU A 14 38.90 -8.12 40.99
CA LEU A 14 38.49 -6.89 40.34
C LEU A 14 37.78 -7.25 39.02
N CYS A 15 36.46 -7.41 39.06
CA CYS A 15 35.64 -7.50 37.85
C CYS A 15 35.72 -6.16 37.09
N PHE A 16 36.54 -6.12 36.04
CA PHE A 16 36.42 -5.11 35.00
C PHE A 16 35.06 -5.28 34.32
N LEU A 17 34.08 -4.53 34.80
CA LEU A 17 32.88 -4.20 34.01
C LEU A 17 33.35 -3.29 32.89
N SER A 18 33.85 -3.88 31.81
CA SER A 18 33.94 -3.24 30.51
C SER A 18 32.50 -2.95 30.06
N GLY A 19 31.98 -1.80 30.47
CA GLY A 19 30.77 -1.24 29.92
C GLY A 19 31.04 -0.98 28.43
N CYS A 20 30.58 -1.90 27.58
CA CYS A 20 30.45 -1.65 26.16
C CYS A 20 29.35 -0.60 25.94
N GLY A 21 29.65 0.66 26.29
CA GLY A 21 28.98 1.81 25.71
C GLY A 21 29.45 1.88 24.26
N ALA A 22 28.89 1.03 23.40
CA ALA A 22 29.20 1.02 21.99
C ALA A 22 28.80 2.37 21.41
N HIS A 23 29.80 3.21 21.15
CA HIS A 23 29.70 4.26 20.15
C HIS A 23 29.16 3.58 18.88
N ARG A 24 27.88 3.82 18.56
CA ARG A 24 27.20 3.24 17.41
C ARG A 24 27.86 3.84 16.17
N ALA A 25 28.86 3.16 15.63
CA ALA A 25 29.45 3.49 14.34
C ALA A 25 28.33 3.60 13.31
N LYS A 26 28.46 4.52 12.35
CA LYS A 26 27.50 4.62 11.24
C LYS A 26 27.54 3.30 10.48
N ARG A 27 26.48 2.51 10.66
CA ARG A 27 26.27 1.22 10.01
C ARG A 27 25.03 1.33 9.12
N ASP A 28 25.12 0.81 7.91
CA ASP A 28 23.96 0.70 7.04
C ASP A 28 23.22 -0.60 7.42
N LEU A 29 22.01 -0.45 7.95
CA LEU A 29 21.20 -1.56 8.45
C LEU A 29 19.98 -1.75 7.55
N ILE A 30 19.81 -2.96 7.03
CA ILE A 30 18.69 -3.35 6.17
C ILE A 30 17.87 -4.40 6.93
N VAL A 31 16.58 -4.16 7.12
CA VAL A 31 15.66 -5.06 7.85
C VAL A 31 14.53 -5.51 6.93
N LEU A 32 14.21 -6.80 6.93
CA LEU A 32 13.04 -7.32 6.21
C LEU A 32 11.83 -7.30 7.14
N LEU A 33 10.84 -6.50 6.79
CA LEU A 33 9.57 -6.41 7.52
C LEU A 33 8.58 -7.45 6.98
N PRO A 34 7.64 -7.94 7.81
CA PRO A 34 6.54 -8.75 7.33
C PRO A 34 5.56 -7.91 6.49
N ASP A 35 4.96 -8.53 5.47
CA ASP A 35 3.79 -8.01 4.74
C ASP A 35 2.54 -8.05 5.63
N SER A 36 1.44 -7.44 5.16
CA SER A 36 0.14 -7.46 5.85
C SER A 36 -0.38 -8.85 6.20
N ASP A 37 0.04 -9.86 5.43
CA ASP A 37 -0.40 -11.24 5.57
C ASP A 37 0.59 -12.09 6.41
N GLY A 38 1.57 -11.44 7.05
CA GLY A 38 2.58 -12.06 7.90
C GLY A 38 3.70 -12.81 7.15
N LYS A 39 3.68 -12.80 5.81
CA LYS A 39 4.74 -13.35 4.96
C LYS A 39 5.86 -12.33 4.74
N GLY A 40 7.00 -12.76 4.21
CA GLY A 40 8.09 -11.88 3.81
C GLY A 40 8.46 -12.07 2.35
N GLY A 41 8.89 -10.99 1.70
CA GLY A 41 9.63 -11.07 0.44
C GLY A 41 11.04 -11.62 0.63
N VAL A 42 11.79 -11.71 -0.47
CA VAL A 42 13.22 -12.06 -0.46
C VAL A 42 14.02 -10.87 -0.95
N ILE A 43 15.00 -10.43 -0.17
CA ILE A 43 15.92 -9.35 -0.52
C ILE A 43 17.32 -9.96 -0.68
N THR A 44 18.03 -9.58 -1.72
CA THR A 44 19.47 -9.84 -1.83
C THR A 44 20.21 -8.53 -1.62
N VAL A 45 21.06 -8.49 -0.59
CA VAL A 45 21.92 -7.35 -0.29
C VAL A 45 23.28 -7.62 -0.91
N THR A 46 23.74 -6.74 -1.80
CA THR A 46 25.00 -6.89 -2.54
C THR A 46 25.91 -5.70 -2.27
N THR A 47 27.19 -6.01 -2.01
CA THR A 47 28.30 -5.07 -1.91
C THR A 47 29.42 -5.49 -2.87
N GLN A 48 30.52 -4.75 -2.95
CA GLN A 48 31.68 -5.15 -3.77
C GLN A 48 32.35 -6.42 -3.25
N GLY A 49 32.22 -6.71 -1.94
CA GLY A 49 32.82 -7.88 -1.30
C GLY A 49 31.95 -9.15 -1.31
N GLY A 50 30.70 -9.09 -1.76
CA GLY A 50 29.83 -10.27 -1.85
C GLY A 50 28.34 -9.96 -1.72
N SER A 51 27.54 -10.96 -1.37
CA SER A 51 26.09 -10.81 -1.20
C SER A 51 25.54 -11.67 -0.06
N GLN A 52 24.43 -11.23 0.52
CA GLN A 52 23.65 -11.96 1.50
C GLN A 52 22.18 -11.98 1.10
N ILE A 53 21.51 -13.10 1.37
CA ILE A 53 20.07 -13.24 1.13
C ILE A 53 19.35 -13.04 2.46
N LEU A 54 18.32 -12.21 2.46
CA LEU A 54 17.45 -11.93 3.57
C LEU A 54 16.03 -12.35 3.18
N ASP A 55 15.58 -13.50 3.70
CA ASP A 55 14.33 -14.19 3.31
C ASP A 55 13.36 -14.40 4.48
N LYS A 56 13.73 -13.93 5.68
CA LYS A 56 12.93 -14.06 6.90
C LYS A 56 12.55 -12.69 7.46
N PRO A 57 11.25 -12.41 7.63
CA PRO A 57 10.79 -11.23 8.37
C PRO A 57 11.42 -11.13 9.76
N GLY A 58 11.71 -9.91 10.19
CA GLY A 58 12.37 -9.62 11.47
C GLY A 58 13.87 -9.89 11.48
N TYR A 59 14.47 -10.30 10.35
CA TYR A 59 15.91 -10.41 10.22
C TYR A 59 16.48 -9.13 9.58
N ALA A 60 17.75 -8.87 9.90
CA ALA A 60 18.51 -7.73 9.42
C ALA A 60 19.87 -8.15 8.88
N VAL A 61 20.34 -7.42 7.88
CA VAL A 61 21.70 -7.46 7.35
C VAL A 61 22.36 -6.13 7.64
N GLU A 62 23.58 -6.17 8.17
CA GLU A 62 24.40 -4.99 8.45
C GLU A 62 25.53 -4.89 7.42
N ILE A 63 25.79 -3.67 6.97
CA ILE A 63 26.91 -3.33 6.10
C ILE A 63 27.83 -2.37 6.86
N GLU A 64 29.01 -2.86 7.21
CA GLU A 64 30.08 -2.04 7.81
C GLU A 64 30.95 -1.36 6.76
N ASP A 65 31.23 -2.06 5.65
CA ASP A 65 32.13 -1.65 4.57
C ASP A 65 31.64 -2.19 3.22
N LEU A 66 31.59 -1.34 2.19
CA LEU A 66 31.16 -1.71 0.85
C LEU A 66 32.13 -2.68 0.14
N ASN A 67 33.38 -2.80 0.61
CA ASN A 67 34.38 -3.72 0.06
C ASN A 67 34.35 -5.11 0.71
N LYS A 68 33.57 -5.28 1.80
CA LYS A 68 33.37 -6.56 2.48
C LYS A 68 31.99 -7.12 2.16
N PRO A 69 31.80 -8.45 2.20
CA PRO A 69 30.46 -9.01 2.11
C PRO A 69 29.59 -8.48 3.26
N PRO A 70 28.28 -8.29 3.06
CA PRO A 70 27.39 -7.94 4.16
C PRO A 70 27.43 -9.01 5.26
N ILE A 71 27.19 -8.59 6.49
CA ILE A 71 27.12 -9.50 7.64
C ILE A 71 25.94 -10.45 7.43
N ALA A 72 26.13 -11.72 7.81
CA ALA A 72 25.10 -12.74 7.69
C ALA A 72 23.80 -12.28 8.39
N PRO A 73 22.61 -12.55 7.83
CA PRO A 73 21.33 -12.14 8.41
C PRO A 73 21.18 -12.57 9.87
N GLN A 74 20.80 -11.65 10.74
CA GLN A 74 20.54 -11.90 12.16
C GLN A 74 19.15 -11.43 12.56
N PRO A 75 18.46 -12.10 13.50
CA PRO A 75 17.19 -11.63 14.03
C PRO A 75 17.39 -10.28 14.74
N LEU A 76 16.44 -9.37 14.54
CA LEU A 76 16.41 -8.06 15.18
C LEU A 76 15.13 -7.92 15.99
N GLU A 77 15.25 -7.49 17.24
CA GLU A 77 14.10 -7.32 18.13
C GLU A 77 13.19 -6.19 17.63
N GLU A 78 11.87 -6.38 17.76
CA GLU A 78 10.86 -5.40 17.30
C GLU A 78 11.06 -4.01 17.92
N LYS A 79 11.51 -3.97 19.17
CA LYS A 79 11.87 -2.72 19.85
C LYS A 79 13.04 -2.02 19.15
N GLU A 80 14.08 -2.75 18.75
CA GLU A 80 15.23 -2.15 18.04
C GLU A 80 14.83 -1.69 16.63
N ILE A 81 13.96 -2.44 15.94
CA ILE A 81 13.38 -2.01 14.67
C ILE A 81 12.63 -0.69 14.85
N THR A 82 11.80 -0.58 15.87
CA THR A 82 11.01 0.63 16.16
C THR A 82 11.90 1.80 16.58
N ASP A 83 12.94 1.56 17.37
CA ASP A 83 13.89 2.58 17.80
C ASP A 83 14.69 3.16 16.62
N VAL A 84 15.03 2.33 15.63
CA VAL A 84 15.81 2.76 14.45
C VAL A 84 14.91 3.32 13.34
N PHE A 85 13.78 2.66 13.05
CA PHE A 85 12.95 2.93 11.87
C PHE A 85 11.58 3.53 12.19
N GLY A 86 11.20 3.73 13.46
CA GLY A 86 9.85 4.16 13.85
C GLY A 86 9.37 5.44 13.15
N SER A 87 10.26 6.41 12.94
CA SER A 87 9.93 7.61 12.17
C SER A 87 9.63 7.29 10.70
N ALA A 88 10.35 6.37 10.07
CA ALA A 88 10.09 5.96 8.69
C ALA A 88 8.82 5.11 8.60
N LEU A 89 8.61 4.19 9.55
CA LEU A 89 7.43 3.31 9.62
C LEU A 89 6.14 4.11 9.82
N SER A 90 6.16 5.15 10.66
CA SER A 90 5.01 6.04 10.86
C SER A 90 4.68 6.92 9.65
N MET A 91 5.61 7.06 8.71
CA MET A 91 5.41 7.78 7.44
C MET A 91 5.04 6.85 6.29
N LEU A 92 5.02 5.52 6.50
CA LEU A 92 4.58 4.60 5.47
C LEU A 92 3.14 4.96 5.09
N PRO A 93 2.83 5.08 3.78
CA PRO A 93 1.46 5.26 3.36
C PRO A 93 0.65 4.06 3.84
N ASP A 94 -0.59 4.32 4.27
CA ASP A 94 -1.53 3.25 4.60
C ASP A 94 -1.59 2.27 3.41
N PRO A 95 -1.26 0.98 3.56
CA PRO A 95 -1.41 0.00 2.50
C PRO A 95 -2.87 -0.15 2.04
N ALA A 96 -3.84 0.29 2.85
CA ALA A 96 -5.25 0.47 2.47
C ALA A 96 -5.54 1.80 1.74
N SER A 97 -4.53 2.62 1.45
CA SER A 97 -4.58 3.66 0.39
C SER A 97 -4.67 3.06 -1.03
N ARG A 98 -5.09 1.80 -1.11
CA ARG A 98 -5.84 1.27 -2.24
C ARG A 98 -7.00 2.22 -2.49
N PHE A 99 -7.10 2.66 -3.74
CA PHE A 99 -8.21 3.44 -4.24
C PHE A 99 -9.55 2.91 -3.72
N THR A 100 -10.51 3.81 -3.48
CA THR A 100 -11.89 3.39 -3.23
C THR A 100 -12.62 3.26 -4.57
N LEU A 101 -13.17 2.08 -4.87
CA LEU A 101 -13.99 1.83 -6.05
C LEU A 101 -15.47 1.83 -5.68
N ILE A 102 -16.25 2.70 -6.31
CA ILE A 102 -17.70 2.75 -6.21
C ILE A 102 -18.29 2.50 -7.59
N ILE A 103 -19.24 1.58 -7.70
CA ILE A 103 -19.87 1.21 -8.97
C ILE A 103 -21.28 1.81 -9.02
N LEU A 104 -21.57 2.53 -10.12
CA LEU A 104 -22.88 3.09 -10.41
C LEU A 104 -23.49 2.37 -11.60
N TYR A 105 -24.71 1.88 -11.47
CA TYR A 105 -25.42 1.13 -12.50
C TYR A 105 -26.42 2.00 -13.28
N PHE A 106 -26.68 1.57 -14.52
CA PHE A 106 -27.54 2.29 -15.45
C PHE A 106 -28.68 1.40 -15.97
N GLU A 107 -29.81 2.06 -16.24
CA GLU A 107 -30.91 1.47 -16.98
C GLU A 107 -30.46 1.07 -18.40
N ARG A 108 -31.18 0.10 -18.98
CA ARG A 108 -30.85 -0.43 -20.30
C ARG A 108 -30.91 0.68 -21.35
N ASP A 109 -29.86 0.78 -22.16
CA ASP A 109 -29.77 1.70 -23.29
C ASP A 109 -29.91 3.21 -22.98
N THR A 110 -29.75 3.61 -21.71
CA THR A 110 -29.84 5.02 -21.31
C THR A 110 -28.59 5.50 -20.58
N THR A 111 -28.54 6.82 -20.32
CA THR A 111 -27.64 7.47 -19.36
C THR A 111 -28.31 7.67 -17.99
N ASN A 112 -29.47 7.05 -17.75
CA ASN A 112 -30.15 7.15 -16.47
C ASN A 112 -29.54 6.18 -15.48
N LEU A 113 -29.12 6.70 -14.33
CA LEU A 113 -28.74 5.89 -13.18
C LEU A 113 -29.96 5.16 -12.61
N THR A 114 -29.74 3.95 -12.10
CA THR A 114 -30.75 3.27 -11.27
C THR A 114 -31.02 4.07 -9.99
N HIS A 115 -32.14 3.81 -9.33
CA HIS A 115 -32.49 4.51 -8.10
C HIS A 115 -31.42 4.31 -7.01
N GLU A 116 -30.98 3.07 -6.82
CA GLU A 116 -29.94 2.69 -5.86
C GLU A 116 -28.61 3.40 -6.17
N SER A 117 -28.28 3.56 -7.45
CA SER A 117 -27.05 4.23 -7.87
C SER A 117 -27.11 5.75 -7.70
N LYS A 118 -28.31 6.34 -7.76
CA LYS A 118 -28.49 7.75 -7.41
C LYS A 118 -28.22 7.99 -5.93
N ASP A 119 -28.66 7.08 -5.07
CA ASP A 119 -28.44 7.17 -3.63
C ASP A 119 -26.94 7.03 -3.27
N LEU A 120 -26.19 6.24 -4.05
CA LEU A 120 -24.74 6.10 -3.91
C LEU A 120 -23.95 7.35 -4.32
N LEU A 121 -24.53 8.34 -5.01
CA LEU A 121 -23.80 9.55 -5.38
C LEU A 121 -23.31 10.34 -4.15
N ALA A 122 -24.07 10.30 -3.05
CA ALA A 122 -23.68 10.90 -1.78
C ALA A 122 -22.44 10.21 -1.17
N GLU A 123 -22.33 8.89 -1.29
CA GLU A 123 -21.17 8.08 -0.90
C GLU A 123 -19.92 8.52 -1.68
N VAL A 124 -20.04 8.67 -3.01
CA VAL A 124 -18.95 9.11 -3.88
C VAL A 124 -18.44 10.48 -3.45
N LEU A 125 -19.33 11.45 -3.28
CA LEU A 125 -18.96 12.81 -2.88
C LEU A 125 -18.31 12.85 -1.49
N ARG A 126 -18.85 12.09 -0.53
CA ARG A 126 -18.26 11.95 0.80
C ARG A 126 -16.85 11.38 0.73
N THR A 127 -16.64 10.35 -0.08
CA THR A 127 -15.36 9.68 -0.24
C THR A 127 -14.30 10.59 -0.87
N ILE A 128 -14.64 11.31 -1.94
CA ILE A 128 -13.72 12.27 -2.58
C ILE A 128 -13.30 13.36 -1.59
N LYS A 129 -14.24 13.89 -0.81
CA LYS A 129 -13.98 14.95 0.18
C LYS A 129 -13.18 14.46 1.39
N SER A 130 -13.53 13.30 1.96
CA SER A 130 -12.84 12.77 3.15
C SER A 130 -11.38 12.43 2.86
N ARG A 131 -11.10 11.90 1.67
CA ARG A 131 -9.74 11.58 1.21
C ARG A 131 -8.95 12.81 0.75
N LYS A 132 -9.60 13.97 0.58
CA LYS A 132 -9.03 15.15 -0.10
C LYS A 132 -8.40 14.76 -1.44
N SER A 133 -9.06 13.85 -2.16
CA SER A 133 -8.53 13.24 -3.38
C SER A 133 -8.39 14.28 -4.48
N ASN A 134 -7.23 14.28 -5.13
CA ASN A 134 -6.94 15.11 -6.31
C ASN A 134 -7.01 14.32 -7.61
N GLU A 135 -7.28 13.01 -7.54
CA GLU A 135 -7.23 12.09 -8.67
C GLU A 135 -8.38 11.09 -8.59
N VAL A 136 -9.42 11.32 -9.38
CA VAL A 136 -10.63 10.48 -9.43
C VAL A 136 -10.87 10.05 -10.87
N TYR A 137 -10.94 8.74 -11.12
CA TYR A 137 -11.27 8.21 -12.43
C TYR A 137 -12.76 7.88 -12.52
N VAL A 138 -13.35 8.19 -13.67
CA VAL A 138 -14.74 7.88 -14.01
C VAL A 138 -14.72 7.07 -15.30
N VAL A 139 -14.97 5.76 -15.18
CA VAL A 139 -14.79 4.79 -16.27
C VAL A 139 -16.13 4.23 -16.71
N GLY A 140 -16.51 4.42 -17.98
CA GLY A 140 -17.77 3.93 -18.52
C GLY A 140 -17.68 2.54 -19.17
N HIS A 141 -18.72 1.73 -18.94
CA HIS A 141 -18.89 0.40 -19.53
C HIS A 141 -20.33 0.16 -20.02
N THR A 142 -20.51 -0.84 -20.90
CA THR A 142 -21.80 -1.36 -21.33
C THR A 142 -21.84 -2.88 -21.18
N ASP A 143 -23.03 -3.48 -21.35
CA ASP A 143 -23.14 -4.92 -21.61
C ASP A 143 -22.71 -5.24 -23.05
N LEU A 144 -22.77 -6.52 -23.42
CA LEU A 144 -22.31 -7.00 -24.72
C LEU A 144 -23.36 -6.83 -25.83
N VAL A 145 -24.55 -6.30 -25.52
CA VAL A 145 -25.66 -6.17 -26.47
C VAL A 145 -25.41 -5.00 -27.41
N GLY A 146 -25.54 -5.25 -28.72
CA GLY A 146 -25.42 -4.24 -29.76
C GLY A 146 -24.00 -3.97 -30.25
N LYS A 147 -23.92 -3.04 -31.20
CA LYS A 147 -22.71 -2.73 -31.96
C LYS A 147 -21.61 -2.09 -31.10
N GLU A 148 -20.36 -2.41 -31.39
CA GLU A 148 -19.17 -1.89 -30.68
C GLU A 148 -19.15 -0.36 -30.63
N ASP A 149 -19.27 0.32 -31.78
CA ASP A 149 -19.23 1.79 -31.87
C ASP A 149 -20.36 2.45 -31.07
N TYR A 150 -21.53 1.81 -31.03
CA TYR A 150 -22.65 2.30 -30.26
C TYR A 150 -22.34 2.23 -28.76
N ASN A 151 -21.83 1.09 -28.30
CA ASN A 151 -21.44 0.85 -26.92
C ASN A 151 -20.28 1.74 -26.46
N ALA A 152 -19.30 1.99 -27.33
CA ALA A 152 -18.23 2.97 -27.08
C ALA A 152 -18.79 4.38 -26.84
N ARG A 153 -19.73 4.84 -27.68
CA ARG A 153 -20.40 6.14 -27.49
C ARG A 153 -21.27 6.17 -26.24
N LEU A 154 -22.03 5.10 -25.95
CA LEU A 154 -22.92 5.03 -24.79
C LEU A 154 -22.13 5.05 -23.47
N SER A 155 -21.09 4.22 -23.35
CA SER A 155 -20.20 4.23 -22.18
C SER A 155 -19.53 5.59 -21.96
N SER A 156 -19.09 6.24 -23.04
CA SER A 156 -18.55 7.61 -22.97
C SER A 156 -19.57 8.60 -22.43
N ARG A 157 -20.82 8.59 -22.93
CA ARG A 157 -21.88 9.46 -22.41
C ARG A 157 -22.17 9.22 -20.94
N ARG A 158 -22.22 7.96 -20.49
CA ARG A 158 -22.43 7.60 -19.08
C ARG A 158 -21.32 8.14 -18.17
N ALA A 159 -20.07 7.96 -18.57
CA ALA A 159 -18.93 8.46 -17.79
C ALA A 159 -18.91 9.99 -17.72
N ASN A 160 -19.19 10.68 -18.83
CA ASN A 160 -19.31 12.14 -18.85
C ASN A 160 -20.49 12.62 -17.99
N TYR A 161 -21.63 11.95 -18.02
CA TYR A 161 -22.78 12.26 -17.18
C TYR A 161 -22.43 12.20 -15.68
N VAL A 162 -21.76 11.14 -15.23
CA VAL A 162 -21.29 11.03 -13.83
C VAL A 162 -20.29 12.12 -13.50
N ARG A 163 -19.31 12.40 -14.37
CA ARG A 163 -18.37 13.53 -14.17
C ARG A 163 -19.14 14.83 -13.96
N ASP A 164 -20.10 15.13 -14.83
CA ASP A 164 -20.81 16.41 -14.80
C ASP A 164 -21.71 16.54 -13.55
N LEU A 165 -22.27 15.44 -13.06
CA LEU A 165 -22.94 15.40 -11.75
C LEU A 165 -21.97 15.69 -10.58
N LEU A 166 -20.75 15.15 -10.63
CA LEU A 166 -19.74 15.43 -9.59
C LEU A 166 -19.27 16.89 -9.66
N VAL A 167 -19.11 17.44 -10.86
CA VAL A 167 -18.76 18.86 -11.06
C VAL A 167 -19.86 19.77 -10.54
N SER A 168 -21.13 19.49 -10.86
CA SER A 168 -22.26 20.29 -10.34
C SER A 168 -22.39 20.22 -8.82
N SER A 169 -21.87 19.15 -8.21
CA SER A 169 -21.79 18.95 -6.76
C SER A 169 -20.53 19.56 -6.11
N GLY A 170 -19.75 20.32 -6.87
CA GLY A 170 -18.61 21.11 -6.38
C GLY A 170 -17.24 20.43 -6.47
N ILE A 171 -17.11 19.26 -7.12
CA ILE A 171 -15.80 18.65 -7.38
C ILE A 171 -15.14 19.40 -8.55
N LYS A 172 -13.85 19.74 -8.42
CA LYS A 172 -13.14 20.47 -9.47
C LYS A 172 -12.98 19.58 -10.70
N ARG A 173 -13.24 20.12 -11.88
CA ARG A 173 -13.14 19.36 -13.14
C ARG A 173 -11.75 18.76 -13.38
N ASN A 174 -10.69 19.44 -12.93
CA ASN A 174 -9.30 18.99 -13.11
C ASN A 174 -8.88 17.81 -12.22
N THR A 175 -9.71 17.41 -11.23
CA THR A 175 -9.46 16.20 -10.42
C THR A 175 -10.16 14.97 -11.01
N LEU A 176 -10.98 15.14 -12.05
CA LEU A 176 -11.82 14.09 -12.64
C LEU A 176 -11.28 13.66 -14.01
N PHE A 177 -10.89 12.39 -14.12
CA PHE A 177 -10.34 11.79 -15.34
C PHE A 177 -11.36 10.81 -15.93
N VAL A 178 -11.84 11.09 -17.15
CA VAL A 178 -12.87 10.28 -17.81
C VAL A 178 -12.22 9.32 -18.81
N THR A 179 -12.60 8.05 -18.76
CA THR A 179 -12.29 7.05 -19.78
C THR A 179 -13.49 6.13 -20.00
N PHE A 180 -13.48 5.33 -21.06
CA PHE A 180 -14.59 4.45 -21.40
C PHE A 180 -14.10 3.28 -22.27
N TYR A 181 -14.75 2.13 -22.12
CA TYR A 181 -14.35 0.89 -22.80
C TYR A 181 -15.46 0.26 -23.64
N GLY A 182 -16.65 0.86 -23.71
CA GLY A 182 -17.82 0.20 -24.32
C GLY A 182 -18.05 -1.18 -23.72
N LYS A 183 -18.12 -2.19 -24.59
CA LYS A 183 -18.33 -3.58 -24.20
C LYS A 183 -17.04 -4.40 -24.02
N ALA A 184 -15.86 -3.80 -24.23
CA ALA A 184 -14.58 -4.49 -24.23
C ALA A 184 -14.08 -4.98 -22.85
N ARG A 185 -14.67 -4.49 -21.74
CA ARG A 185 -14.27 -4.85 -20.37
C ARG A 185 -15.49 -5.19 -19.49
N PRO A 186 -16.13 -6.35 -19.70
CA PRO A 186 -17.26 -6.78 -18.88
C PRO A 186 -16.82 -7.10 -17.44
N LEU A 187 -17.65 -6.78 -16.46
CA LEU A 187 -17.47 -7.19 -15.07
C LEU A 187 -17.87 -8.66 -14.89
N VAL A 188 -19.00 -9.04 -15.51
CA VAL A 188 -19.51 -10.40 -15.57
C VAL A 188 -19.36 -10.87 -17.02
N PRO A 189 -18.48 -11.83 -17.32
CA PRO A 189 -18.35 -12.37 -18.66
C PRO A 189 -19.66 -13.02 -19.11
N THR A 190 -20.16 -12.63 -20.29
CA THR A 190 -21.33 -13.23 -20.94
C THR A 190 -21.02 -13.52 -22.41
N GLN A 191 -21.91 -14.25 -23.09
CA GLN A 191 -21.86 -14.34 -24.55
C GLN A 191 -22.27 -13.01 -25.18
N ASP A 192 -21.88 -12.79 -26.44
CA ASP A 192 -22.30 -11.61 -27.20
C ASP A 192 -23.84 -11.57 -27.30
N GLU A 193 -24.40 -10.37 -27.35
CA GLU A 193 -25.87 -10.16 -27.37
C GLU A 193 -26.65 -10.69 -26.14
N VAL A 194 -25.96 -11.14 -25.07
CA VAL A 194 -26.60 -11.47 -23.79
C VAL A 194 -26.63 -10.23 -22.89
N PRO A 195 -27.83 -9.75 -22.48
CA PRO A 195 -27.94 -8.59 -21.60
C PRO A 195 -27.47 -8.94 -20.19
N GLU A 196 -26.67 -8.04 -19.60
CA GLU A 196 -26.16 -8.20 -18.23
C GLU A 196 -26.17 -6.84 -17.51
N PRO A 197 -27.15 -6.59 -16.62
CA PRO A 197 -27.27 -5.33 -15.89
C PRO A 197 -26.02 -4.88 -15.15
N ARG A 198 -25.25 -5.81 -14.59
CA ARG A 198 -24.04 -5.48 -13.83
C ARG A 198 -22.92 -4.94 -14.73
N ASN A 199 -22.98 -5.21 -16.04
CA ASN A 199 -22.03 -4.67 -17.01
C ASN A 199 -22.37 -3.22 -17.42
N ARG A 200 -23.63 -2.81 -17.30
CA ARG A 200 -24.08 -1.44 -17.59
C ARG A 200 -23.74 -0.51 -16.43
N ARG A 201 -22.46 -0.13 -16.34
CA ARG A 201 -21.93 0.58 -15.17
C ARG A 201 -20.98 1.72 -15.49
N VAL A 202 -20.78 2.57 -14.51
CA VAL A 202 -19.63 3.47 -14.39
C VAL A 202 -18.89 3.11 -13.10
N GLU A 203 -17.57 2.96 -13.21
CA GLU A 203 -16.67 2.80 -12.08
C GLU A 203 -16.10 4.16 -11.68
N VAL A 204 -16.27 4.54 -10.41
CA VAL A 204 -15.67 5.74 -9.82
C VAL A 204 -14.55 5.31 -8.89
N ILE A 205 -13.32 5.64 -9.25
CA ILE A 205 -12.10 5.23 -8.55
C ILE A 205 -11.50 6.47 -7.89
N VAL A 206 -11.51 6.53 -6.57
CA VAL A 206 -10.98 7.65 -5.78
C VAL A 206 -9.62 7.25 -5.22
N ARG A 207 -8.55 7.95 -5.60
CA ARG A 207 -7.19 7.74 -5.06
C ARG A 207 -6.91 8.64 -3.88
#